data_AF-A0AA40RV34-F1
#
_entry.id   AF-A0AA40RV34-F1
#
_cell.length_a   1.000
_cell.length_b   1.000
_cell.length_c   1.000
_cell.angle_alpha   90.00
_cell.angle_beta   90.00
_cell.angle_gamma   90.00
#
_symmetry.space_group_name_H-M   'P 1'
#
loop_
_entity.id
_entity.type
_entity.pdbx_description
1 polymer ?
#
loop_
_entity_poly.entity_id
_entity_poly.type
_entity_poly.pdbx_seq_one_letter_code
_entity_poly.pdbx_strand_id
1 'polypeptide(L)'
;MTISNAVDRALTLAVAHHIDCLKSPTQADELYSRLKSHAREGIYLLAGDIPDFVVSADYQYLSVTELLERVEVSANQMVEFGQLMLSAAQQGLTEVLGDGRARELDLEALANRFIRSALPMARG
;
A
#
# COMPACT_ATOMS: atom_id res chain seq x y z
N MET A 1 -12.54 5.79 -12.00
CA MET A 1 -11.26 5.09 -11.80
C MET A 1 -11.46 4.03 -10.71
N THR A 2 -11.15 2.77 -10.98
CA THR A 2 -11.58 1.60 -10.18
C THR A 2 -10.74 1.42 -8.91
N ILE A 3 -11.42 1.20 -7.78
CA ILE A 3 -10.88 0.89 -6.45
C ILE A 3 -9.78 -0.20 -6.48
N SER A 4 -9.81 -1.08 -7.49
CA SER A 4 -8.77 -2.08 -7.80
C SER A 4 -7.35 -1.50 -7.75
N ASN A 5 -7.07 -0.37 -8.41
CA ASN A 5 -5.70 0.16 -8.51
C ASN A 5 -5.17 0.71 -7.16
N ALA A 6 -6.04 1.15 -6.25
CA ALA A 6 -5.61 1.67 -4.96
C ALA A 6 -5.22 0.53 -4.00
N VAL A 7 -6.03 -0.53 -3.97
CA VAL A 7 -5.73 -1.73 -3.17
C VAL A 7 -4.49 -2.43 -3.70
N ASP A 8 -4.36 -2.59 -5.02
CA ASP A 8 -3.19 -3.22 -5.64
C ASP A 8 -1.90 -2.46 -5.28
N ARG A 9 -1.91 -1.13 -5.38
CA ARG A 9 -0.76 -0.30 -4.97
C ARG A 9 -0.47 -0.37 -3.48
N ALA A 10 -1.51 -0.40 -2.65
CA ALA A 10 -1.33 -0.53 -1.20
C ALA A 10 -0.72 -1.89 -0.83
N LEU A 11 -1.08 -2.96 -1.55
CA LEU A 11 -0.46 -4.28 -1.41
C LEU A 11 1.00 -4.27 -1.84
N THR A 12 1.33 -3.69 -3.01
CA THR A 12 2.73 -3.51 -3.45
C THR A 12 3.57 -2.79 -2.38
N LEU A 13 3.03 -1.71 -1.78
CA LEU A 13 3.72 -0.94 -0.73
C LEU A 13 3.83 -1.71 0.59
N ALA A 14 2.78 -2.43 0.99
CA ALA A 14 2.79 -3.24 2.20
C ALA A 14 3.80 -4.39 2.11
N VAL A 15 3.90 -5.05 0.95
CA VAL A 15 4.91 -6.07 0.68
C VAL A 15 6.32 -5.46 0.75
N ALA A 16 6.51 -4.26 0.18
CA ALA A 16 7.79 -3.55 0.24
C ALA A 16 8.23 -3.17 1.66
N HIS A 17 7.27 -2.99 2.56
CA HIS A 17 7.54 -2.65 3.94
C HIS A 17 7.90 -3.87 4.79
N HIS A 18 7.30 -5.02 4.51
CA HIS A 18 7.48 -6.25 5.30
C HIS A 18 8.54 -7.20 4.71
N ILE A 19 8.96 -6.98 3.47
CA ILE A 19 9.93 -7.80 2.74
C ILE A 19 10.98 -6.88 2.10
N ASP A 20 12.21 -6.95 2.61
CA ASP A 20 13.31 -6.05 2.29
C ASP A 20 13.98 -6.33 0.92
N CYS A 21 13.60 -7.40 0.21
CA CYS A 21 14.28 -7.80 -1.04
C CYS A 21 13.81 -7.09 -2.31
N LEU A 22 12.92 -6.09 -2.21
CA LEU A 22 12.36 -5.45 -3.40
C LEU A 22 13.31 -4.49 -4.11
N LYS A 23 13.63 -4.81 -5.37
CA LYS A 23 14.31 -3.91 -6.31
C LYS A 23 13.36 -3.22 -7.27
N SER A 24 12.11 -3.72 -7.40
CA SER A 24 11.08 -3.13 -8.25
C SER A 24 9.65 -3.42 -7.77
N PRO A 25 8.64 -2.64 -8.21
CA PRO A 25 7.22 -2.90 -7.92
C PRO A 25 6.72 -4.25 -8.45
N THR A 26 7.18 -4.68 -9.63
CA THR A 26 6.78 -5.96 -10.24
C THR A 26 7.18 -7.16 -9.38
N GLN A 27 8.29 -7.05 -8.64
CA GLN A 27 8.71 -8.08 -7.69
C GLN A 27 7.77 -8.16 -6.47
N ALA A 28 7.13 -7.05 -6.08
CA ALA A 28 6.19 -7.05 -4.96
C ALA A 28 4.94 -7.89 -5.28
N ASP A 29 4.40 -7.74 -6.48
CA ASP A 29 3.21 -8.46 -6.92
C ASP A 29 3.47 -9.97 -7.05
N GLU A 30 4.66 -10.33 -7.55
CA GLU A 30 5.14 -11.71 -7.61
C GLU A 30 5.32 -12.31 -6.20
N LEU A 31 5.96 -11.58 -5.27
CA LEU A 31 6.15 -12.04 -3.90
C LEU A 31 4.83 -12.20 -3.14
N TYR A 32 3.89 -11.26 -3.33
CA TYR A 32 2.55 -11.38 -2.75
C TYR A 32 1.81 -12.62 -3.24
N SER A 33 1.90 -12.89 -4.55
CA SER A 33 1.29 -14.09 -5.15
C SER A 33 1.90 -15.37 -4.58
N ARG A 34 3.23 -15.39 -4.38
CA ARG A 34 3.94 -16.51 -3.76
C ARG A 34 3.55 -16.71 -2.28
N LEU A 35 3.44 -15.63 -1.50
CA LEU A 35 2.94 -15.70 -0.10
C LEU A 35 1.55 -16.33 -0.04
N LYS A 36 0.65 -15.90 -0.93
CA LYS A 36 -0.69 -16.47 -1.04
C LYS A 36 -0.67 -17.96 -1.39
N SER A 37 0.22 -18.40 -2.26
CA SER A 37 0.37 -19.83 -2.58
C SER A 37 0.81 -20.62 -1.35
N HIS A 38 1.88 -20.17 -0.68
CA HIS A 38 2.42 -20.85 0.50
C HIS A 38 1.42 -20.89 1.66
N ALA A 39 0.66 -19.82 1.90
CA ALA A 39 -0.39 -19.80 2.91
C ALA A 39 -1.53 -20.79 2.58
N ARG A 40 -1.90 -20.93 1.30
CA ARG A 40 -2.96 -21.87 0.84
C ARG A 40 -2.54 -23.32 0.90
N GLU A 41 -1.26 -23.60 0.68
CA GLU A 41 -0.70 -24.96 0.76
C GLU A 41 -0.68 -25.50 2.20
N GLY A 42 -1.00 -24.66 3.20
CA GLY A 42 -1.14 -25.07 4.60
C GLY A 42 0.19 -25.51 5.22
N ILE A 43 1.31 -25.12 4.61
CA ILE A 43 2.63 -25.43 5.12
C ILE A 43 2.92 -24.47 6.26
N TYR A 44 3.10 -24.98 7.48
CA TYR A 44 3.57 -24.21 8.63
C TYR A 44 5.05 -23.86 8.45
N LEU A 45 5.34 -22.98 7.48
CA LEU A 45 6.65 -22.39 7.26
C LEU A 45 6.72 -21.06 8.04
N LEU A 46 7.88 -20.79 8.61
CA LEU A 46 8.20 -19.44 9.05
C LEU A 46 8.53 -18.60 7.82
N ALA A 47 8.15 -17.32 7.87
CA ALA A 47 8.40 -16.40 6.78
C ALA A 47 9.90 -16.25 6.48
N GLY A 48 10.76 -16.29 7.52
CA GLY A 48 12.22 -16.27 7.36
C GLY A 48 12.82 -17.53 6.73
N ASP A 49 12.06 -18.63 6.67
CA ASP A 49 12.51 -19.90 6.10
C ASP A 49 12.19 -20.02 4.60
N ILE A 50 11.42 -19.10 4.02
CA ILE A 50 11.11 -19.12 2.59
C ILE A 50 12.35 -18.67 1.81
N PRO A 51 12.90 -19.51 0.91
CA PRO A 51 13.99 -19.09 0.04
C PRO A 51 13.60 -17.85 -0.79
N ASP A 52 14.54 -16.91 -0.90
CA ASP A 52 14.41 -15.63 -1.62
C ASP A 52 13.56 -14.55 -0.93
N PHE A 53 12.95 -14.85 0.21
CA PHE A 53 12.26 -13.87 1.04
C PHE A 53 13.25 -13.29 2.04
N VAL A 54 13.80 -12.11 1.76
CA VAL A 54 14.53 -11.34 2.79
C VAL A 54 13.48 -10.61 3.59
N VAL A 55 12.89 -11.30 4.56
CA VAL A 55 11.88 -10.74 5.47
C VAL A 55 12.58 -9.85 6.49
N SER A 56 12.00 -8.68 6.77
CA SER A 56 12.56 -7.76 7.78
C SER A 56 12.62 -8.48 9.14
N ALA A 57 13.65 -8.17 9.94
CA ALA A 57 13.97 -8.89 11.17
C ALA A 57 12.77 -9.02 12.13
N ASP A 58 11.90 -7.99 12.17
CA ASP A 58 10.72 -7.93 13.02
C ASP A 58 9.60 -8.92 12.64
N TYR A 59 9.72 -9.57 11.48
CA TYR A 59 8.69 -10.47 10.93
C TYR A 59 9.21 -11.88 10.62
N GLN A 60 10.50 -12.17 10.82
CA GLN A 60 11.10 -13.47 10.47
C GLN A 60 10.49 -14.66 11.23
N TYR A 61 10.01 -14.42 12.46
CA TYR A 61 9.40 -15.43 13.32
C TYR A 61 7.92 -15.67 13.04
N LEU A 62 7.29 -14.86 12.19
CA LEU A 62 5.90 -15.05 11.82
C LEU A 62 5.77 -16.27 10.90
N SER A 63 4.68 -17.00 11.03
CA SER A 63 4.28 -17.94 9.98
C SER A 63 3.97 -17.17 8.69
N VAL A 64 4.04 -17.87 7.55
CA VAL A 64 3.66 -17.28 6.25
C VAL A 64 2.24 -16.71 6.26
N THR A 65 1.33 -17.38 6.96
CA THR A 65 -0.07 -16.94 7.09
C THR A 65 -0.16 -15.63 7.89
N GLU A 66 0.53 -15.54 9.03
CA GLU A 66 0.57 -14.32 9.84
C GLU A 66 1.24 -13.15 9.08
N LEU A 67 2.32 -13.42 8.34
CA LEU A 67 2.95 -12.40 7.50
C LEU A 67 2.00 -11.91 6.41
N LEU A 68 1.29 -12.82 5.74
CA LEU A 68 0.30 -12.47 4.71
C LEU A 68 -0.83 -11.62 5.29
N GLU A 69 -1.37 -12.00 6.45
CA GLU A 69 -2.40 -11.22 7.14
C GLU A 69 -1.89 -9.81 7.49
N ARG A 70 -0.65 -9.67 7.95
CA ARG A 70 -0.03 -8.36 8.22
C ARG A 70 0.08 -7.50 6.97
N VAL A 71 0.50 -8.08 5.84
CA VAL A 71 0.54 -7.38 4.54
C VAL A 71 -0.86 -6.89 4.15
N GLU A 72 -1.88 -7.74 4.24
CA GLU A 72 -3.24 -7.39 3.83
C GLU A 72 -3.88 -6.35 4.77
N VAL A 73 -3.66 -6.46 6.08
CA VAL A 73 -4.12 -5.47 7.06
C VAL A 73 -3.45 -4.12 6.82
N SER A 74 -2.13 -4.09 6.62
CA SER A 74 -1.40 -2.85 6.32
C SER A 74 -1.91 -2.19 5.04
N ALA A 75 -2.15 -2.96 3.98
CA ALA A 75 -2.70 -2.43 2.73
C ALA A 75 -4.10 -1.82 2.92
N ASN A 76 -4.98 -2.50 3.66
CA ASN A 76 -6.32 -1.96 3.95
C ASN A 76 -6.25 -0.66 4.76
N GLN A 77 -5.41 -0.62 5.80
CA GLN A 77 -5.20 0.59 6.60
C GLN A 77 -4.66 1.76 5.77
N MET A 78 -3.76 1.50 4.82
CA MET A 78 -3.27 2.53 3.89
C MET A 78 -4.39 3.08 3.00
N VAL A 79 -5.27 2.23 2.49
CA VAL A 79 -6.42 2.65 1.68
C VAL A 79 -7.41 3.47 2.50
N GLU A 80 -7.76 3.01 3.71
CA GLU A 80 -8.65 3.72 4.63
C GLU A 80 -8.09 5.09 5.00
N PHE A 81 -6.80 5.16 5.37
CA PHE A 81 -6.12 6.41 5.65
C PHE A 81 -6.13 7.36 4.44
N GLY A 82 -5.85 6.84 3.24
CA GLY A 82 -5.90 7.62 2.00
C GLY A 82 -7.29 8.21 1.73
N GLN A 83 -8.35 7.43 1.99
CA GLN A 83 -9.73 7.90 1.86
C GLN A 83 -10.05 9.00 2.87
N LEU A 84 -9.66 8.83 4.14
CA LEU A 84 -9.86 9.85 5.19
C LEU A 84 -9.17 11.16 4.83
N MET A 85 -7.91 11.10 4.37
CA MET A 85 -7.16 12.28 3.95
C MET A 85 -7.81 12.97 2.74
N LEU A 86 -8.31 12.21 1.77
CA LEU A 86 -9.02 12.76 0.62
C LEU A 86 -10.31 13.46 1.06
N SER A 87 -11.09 12.86 1.96
CA SER A 87 -12.31 13.47 2.50
C SER A 87 -12.02 14.74 3.30
N ALA A 88 -10.98 14.75 4.14
CA ALA A 88 -10.57 15.94 4.87
C ALA A 88 -10.11 17.06 3.93
N ALA A 89 -9.34 16.72 2.88
CA ALA A 89 -8.94 17.69 1.86
C ALA A 89 -10.15 18.27 1.11
N GLN A 90 -11.14 17.44 0.76
CA GLN A 90 -12.39 17.88 0.14
C GLN A 90 -13.18 18.85 1.03
N GLN A 91 -13.30 18.55 2.32
CA GLN A 91 -13.98 19.41 3.29
C GLN A 91 -13.28 20.78 3.39
N GLY A 92 -11.97 20.80 3.61
CA GLY A 92 -11.22 22.06 3.66
C GLY A 92 -11.31 22.87 2.38
N LEU A 93 -11.33 22.22 1.21
CA LEU A 93 -11.49 22.89 -0.09
C LEU A 93 -12.88 23.51 -0.24
N THR A 94 -13.92 22.82 0.27
CA THR A 94 -15.30 23.29 0.28
C THR A 94 -15.49 24.51 1.18
N GLU A 95 -14.87 24.49 2.37
CA GLU A 95 -14.90 25.62 3.31
C GLU A 95 -14.24 26.88 2.72
N VAL A 96 -13.14 26.73 1.98
CA VAL A 96 -12.37 27.85 1.42
C VAL A 96 -13.02 28.42 0.14
N LEU A 97 -13.57 27.57 -0.72
CA LEU A 97 -14.04 27.97 -2.05
C LEU A 97 -15.57 28.15 -2.14
N GLY A 98 -16.31 27.67 -1.15
CA GLY A 98 -17.77 27.52 -1.20
C GLY A 98 -18.21 26.37 -2.12
N ASP A 99 -19.40 25.82 -1.84
CA ASP A 99 -19.96 24.61 -2.47
C ASP A 99 -19.94 24.63 -4.01
N GLY A 100 -20.08 25.81 -4.63
CA GLY A 100 -20.17 25.98 -6.07
C GLY A 100 -18.85 25.77 -6.82
N ARG A 101 -17.71 26.14 -6.22
CA ARG A 101 -16.38 26.05 -6.87
C ARG A 101 -15.61 24.79 -6.48
N ALA A 102 -15.89 24.20 -5.32
CA ALA A 102 -15.27 22.95 -4.90
C ALA A 102 -15.73 21.75 -5.75
N ARG A 103 -16.96 21.77 -6.28
CA ARG A 103 -17.48 20.74 -7.21
C ARG A 103 -16.83 20.75 -8.59
N GLU A 104 -16.29 21.88 -9.04
CA GLU A 104 -15.60 22.01 -10.34
C GLU A 104 -14.13 21.57 -10.28
N LEU A 105 -13.57 21.41 -9.08
CA LEU A 105 -12.22 20.91 -8.90
C LEU A 105 -12.20 19.39 -9.06
N ASP A 106 -11.52 18.94 -10.12
CA ASP A 106 -11.16 17.54 -10.28
C ASP A 106 -10.18 17.14 -9.17
N LEU A 107 -10.76 16.57 -8.12
CA LEU A 107 -10.05 16.10 -6.92
C LEU A 107 -9.01 15.02 -7.27
N GLU A 108 -9.21 14.29 -8.38
CA GLU A 108 -8.24 13.33 -8.89
C GLU A 108 -7.02 14.04 -9.49
N ALA A 109 -7.23 15.11 -10.24
CA ALA A 109 -6.14 15.96 -10.75
C ALA A 109 -5.41 16.69 -9.61
N LEU A 110 -6.12 17.14 -8.57
CA LEU A 110 -5.52 17.79 -7.41
C LEU A 110 -4.69 16.80 -6.57
N ALA A 111 -5.22 15.62 -6.28
CA ALA A 111 -4.49 14.55 -5.57
C ALA A 111 -3.25 14.11 -6.36
N ASN A 112 -3.38 13.92 -7.68
CA ASN A 112 -2.23 13.60 -8.55
C ASN A 112 -1.17 14.70 -8.56
N ARG A 113 -1.57 15.98 -8.47
CA ARG A 113 -0.65 17.12 -8.41
C ARG A 113 0.04 17.20 -7.05
N PHE A 114 -0.69 16.93 -5.96
CA PHE A 114 -0.14 16.90 -4.60
C PHE A 114 0.87 15.77 -4.42
N ILE A 115 0.56 14.56 -4.91
CA ILE A 115 1.48 13.41 -4.92
C ILE A 115 2.75 13.75 -5.71
N ARG A 116 2.62 14.37 -6.89
CA ARG A 116 3.78 14.80 -7.70
C ARG A 116 4.60 15.90 -7.02
N SER A 117 3.98 16.83 -6.31
CA SER A 117 4.68 17.88 -5.56
C SER A 117 5.30 17.41 -4.25
N ALA A 118 4.81 16.31 -3.67
CA ALA A 118 5.38 15.67 -2.49
C ALA A 118 6.57 14.75 -2.83
N LEU A 119 6.76 14.39 -4.11
CA LEU A 119 7.82 13.49 -4.58
C LEU A 119 9.25 14.07 -4.73
N PRO A 120 9.56 15.38 -4.65
CA PRO A 120 10.94 15.83 -4.72
C PRO A 120 11.53 16.03 -3.31
N MET A 121 11.66 14.97 -2.50
CA MET A 121 12.56 14.95 -1.32
C MET A 121 13.21 13.59 -1.01
N ALA A 122 13.20 12.62 -1.94
CA ALA A 122 13.88 11.33 -1.77
C ALA A 122 15.15 11.20 -2.66
N ARG A 123 15.87 12.30 -2.87
CA ARG A 123 17.25 12.29 -3.40
C ARG A 123 18.09 13.30 -2.64
N GLY A 124 18.58 12.87 -1.48
CA GLY A 124 19.82 13.34 -0.86
C GLY A 124 20.77 12.15 -0.84
#